data_AF-A0AAV5UZQ0-F1
#
_entry.id   AF-A0AAV5UZQ0-F1
#
_cell.length_a   1.000
_cell.length_b   1.000
_cell.length_c   1.000
_cell.angle_alpha   90.00
_cell.angle_beta   90.00
_cell.angle_gamma   90.00
#
_symmetry.space_group_name_H-M   'P 1'
#
loop_
_entity.id
_entity.type
_entity.pdbx_description
1 polymer ?
#
loop_
_entity_poly.entity_id
_entity_poly.type
_entity_poly.pdbx_seq_one_letter_code
_entity_poly.pdbx_strand_id
1 'polypeptide(L)'
;ITEEMSLIFYTHYVVGVLSIIFNVMLIIVIAKRTPKSFKNYSVLIMEQCVFQLLSALANIFSMQRLIPIPGMTIFASLGPCTLVSASFCYY
;
A
#
# COMPACT_ATOMS: atom_id res chain seq x y z
N ILE A 1 5.31 -22.26 10.92
CA ILE A 1 5.94 -21.42 9.86
C ILE A 1 4.91 -21.00 8.81
N THR A 2 4.18 -21.93 8.19
CA THR A 2 3.18 -21.59 7.16
C THR A 2 2.01 -20.76 7.69
N GLU A 3 1.52 -21.03 8.91
CA GLU A 3 0.39 -20.29 9.49
C GLU A 3 0.75 -18.85 9.88
N GLU A 4 1.92 -18.64 10.48
CA GLU A 4 2.39 -17.29 10.85
C GLU A 4 2.72 -16.44 9.62
N MET A 5 3.31 -17.05 8.59
CA MET A 5 3.56 -16.40 7.30
C MET A 5 2.24 -15.90 6.68
N SER A 6 1.20 -16.73 6.69
CA SER A 6 -0.14 -16.37 6.17
C SER A 6 -0.80 -15.24 6.96
N LEU A 7 -0.66 -15.24 8.30
CA LEU A 7 -1.21 -14.17 9.16
C LEU A 7 -0.58 -12.81 8.85
N ILE A 8 0.74 -12.78 8.64
CA ILE A 8 1.49 -11.57 8.30
C ILE A 8 1.00 -11.01 6.97
N PHE A 9 0.90 -11.84 5.93
CA PHE A 9 0.40 -11.42 4.62
C PHE A 9 -1.03 -10.88 4.69
N TYR A 10 -1.91 -11.58 5.42
CA TYR A 10 -3.30 -11.15 5.60
C TYR A 10 -3.39 -9.79 6.31
N THR A 11 -2.61 -9.60 7.38
CA THR A 11 -2.60 -8.34 8.14
C THR A 11 -2.06 -7.19 7.29
N HIS A 12 -0.97 -7.40 6.54
CA HIS A 12 -0.44 -6.40 5.62
C HIS A 12 -1.46 -5.98 4.55
N TYR A 13 -2.20 -6.95 4.01
CA TYR A 13 -3.25 -6.67 3.04
C TYR A 13 -4.37 -5.82 3.63
N VAL A 14 -4.90 -6.20 4.80
CA VAL A 14 -5.97 -5.45 5.48
C VAL A 14 -5.52 -4.03 5.83
N VAL A 15 -4.31 -3.87 6.39
CA VAL A 15 -3.76 -2.55 6.74
C VAL A 15 -3.57 -1.69 5.49
N GLY A 16 -3.09 -2.27 4.39
CA GLY A 16 -2.94 -1.56 3.12
C GLY A 16 -4.29 -1.04 2.58
N VAL A 17 -5.31 -1.90 2.56
CA VAL A 17 -6.65 -1.54 2.09
C VAL A 17 -7.28 -0.46 2.98
N LEU A 18 -7.17 -0.59 4.30
CA LEU A 18 -7.66 0.42 5.24
C LEU A 18 -6.93 1.75 5.06
N SER A 19 -5.60 1.73 4.87
CA SER A 19 -4.82 2.93 4.61
C SER A 19 -5.31 3.67 3.35
N ILE A 20 -5.62 2.94 2.27
CA ILE A 20 -6.18 3.53 1.06
C ILE A 20 -7.53 4.19 1.35
N ILE A 21 -8.45 3.47 1.99
CA ILE A 21 -9.80 3.97 2.28
C ILE A 21 -9.75 5.23 3.14
N PHE A 22 -9.00 5.22 4.24
CA PHE A 22 -8.92 6.35 5.16
C PHE A 22 -8.22 7.57 4.55
N ASN A 23 -7.11 7.38 3.82
CA ASN A 23 -6.43 8.50 3.17
C ASN A 23 -7.29 9.12 2.05
N VAL A 24 -8.03 8.33 1.26
CA VAL A 24 -9.00 8.87 0.29
C VAL A 24 -10.10 9.67 1.00
N MET A 25 -10.67 9.12 2.08
CA MET A 25 -11.69 9.81 2.86
C MET A 25 -11.18 11.15 3.43
N LEU A 26 -9.95 11.17 3.95
CA LEU A 26 -9.31 12.39 4.45
C LEU A 26 -9.12 13.42 3.35
N ILE A 27 -8.66 13.02 2.16
CA ILE A 27 -8.53 13.93 1.02
C ILE A 27 -9.88 14.55 0.66
N ILE A 28 -10.97 13.77 0.64
CA ILE A 28 -12.33 14.28 0.38
C ILE A 28 -12.76 15.28 1.45
N VAL A 29 -12.50 14.98 2.72
CA VAL A 29 -12.84 15.87 3.84
C VAL A 29 -12.06 17.18 3.76
N ILE A 30 -10.75 17.12 3.52
CA ILE A 30 -9.89 18.30 3.37
C ILE A 30 -10.36 19.15 2.19
N ALA A 31 -10.64 18.52 1.04
CA ALA A 31 -11.11 19.23 -0.15
C ALA A 31 -12.47 19.92 0.06
N LYS A 32 -13.39 19.31 0.82
CA LYS A 32 -14.76 19.83 0.99
C LYS A 32 -14.97 20.73 2.22
N ARG A 33 -14.23 20.51 3.31
CA ARG A 33 -14.54 21.11 4.62
C ARG A 33 -13.49 22.09 5.15
N THR A 34 -12.33 22.24 4.49
CA THR A 34 -11.27 23.11 4.99
C THR A 34 -11.66 24.60 4.94
N PRO A 35 -11.75 25.31 6.09
CA PRO A 35 -11.95 26.75 6.12
C PRO A 35 -10.65 27.51 5.76
N LYS A 36 -10.78 28.71 5.20
CA LYS A 36 -9.64 29.52 4.68
C LYS A 36 -8.52 29.78 5.70
N SER A 37 -8.83 29.75 7.01
CA SER A 37 -7.85 29.98 8.07
C SER A 37 -6.85 28.83 8.27
N PHE A 38 -7.18 27.61 7.83
CA PHE A 38 -6.32 26.42 7.95
C PHE A 38 -5.73 25.98 6.59
N LYS A 39 -5.74 26.86 5.60
CA LYS A 39 -5.42 26.51 4.21
C LYS A 39 -3.97 26.02 4.05
N ASN A 40 -3.01 26.66 4.70
CA ASN A 40 -1.60 26.24 4.65
C ASN A 40 -1.37 24.86 5.29
N TYR A 41 -2.00 24.62 6.45
CA TYR A 41 -1.88 23.33 7.14
C TYR A 41 -2.58 22.20 6.37
N SER A 42 -3.69 22.51 5.71
CA SER A 42 -4.45 21.55 4.91
C SER A 42 -3.71 21.08 3.67
N VAL A 43 -2.90 21.93 3.04
CA VAL A 43 -2.05 21.53 1.89
C VAL A 43 -1.02 20.50 2.34
N LEU A 44 -0.34 20.73 3.46
CA LEU A 44 0.64 19.78 4.02
C LEU A 44 0.02 18.41 4.33
N ILE A 45 -1.17 18.40 4.94
CA ILE A 45 -1.89 17.15 5.23
C ILE A 45 -2.33 16.46 3.93
N MET A 46 -2.80 17.22 2.94
CA MET A 46 -3.22 16.67 1.67
C MET A 46 -2.05 15.99 0.94
N GLU A 47 -0.89 16.66 0.87
CA GLU A 47 0.34 16.07 0.32
C GLU A 47 0.71 14.78 1.06
N GLN A 48 0.67 14.79 2.40
CA GLN A 48 0.95 13.60 3.21
C GLN A 48 -0.02 12.45 2.89
N CYS A 49 -1.31 12.73 2.73
CA CYS A 49 -2.30 11.71 2.35
C CYS A 49 -2.05 11.16 0.95
N VAL A 50 -1.64 11.99 -0.02
CA VAL A 50 -1.28 11.54 -1.37
C VAL A 50 -0.08 10.59 -1.32
N PHE A 51 0.98 10.94 -0.59
CA PHE A 51 2.14 10.06 -0.41
C PHE A 51 1.76 8.74 0.30
N GLN A 52 0.85 8.79 1.28
CA GLN A 52 0.36 7.57 1.92
C GLN A 52 -0.44 6.67 0.96
N LEU A 53 -1.22 7.25 0.05
CA LEU A 53 -1.92 6.47 -0.98
C LEU A 53 -0.95 5.78 -1.94
N LEU A 54 0.04 6.53 -2.45
CA LEU A 54 1.05 5.98 -3.34
C LEU A 54 1.86 4.87 -2.66
N SER A 55 2.26 5.10 -1.41
CA SER A 55 2.98 4.12 -0.60
C SER A 55 2.13 2.86 -0.35
N ALA A 56 0.86 3.01 0.04
CA ALA A 56 -0.03 1.87 0.29
C ALA A 56 -0.28 1.05 -1.00
N LEU A 57 -0.46 1.72 -2.15
CA LEU A 57 -0.59 1.06 -3.45
C LEU A 57 0.68 0.29 -3.80
N ALA A 58 1.85 0.94 -3.73
CA ALA A 58 3.12 0.30 -3.99
C ALA A 58 3.37 -0.91 -3.07
N ASN A 59 3.00 -0.80 -1.79
CA ASN A 59 3.15 -1.87 -0.82
C ASN A 59 2.25 -3.08 -1.12
N ILE A 60 1.01 -2.85 -1.55
CA ILE A 60 0.09 -3.93 -1.95
C ILE A 60 0.59 -4.62 -3.23
N PHE A 61 1.11 -3.85 -4.19
CA PHE A 61 1.67 -4.42 -5.43
C PHE A 61 2.99 -5.17 -5.19
N SER A 62 3.83 -4.69 -4.27
CA SER A 62 5.17 -5.24 -3.99
C SER A 62 5.16 -6.36 -2.93
N MET A 63 4.05 -7.08 -2.78
CA MET A 63 3.98 -8.26 -1.91
C MET A 63 4.75 -9.44 -2.52
N GLN A 64 6.04 -9.50 -2.20
CA GLN A 64 6.96 -10.56 -2.62
C GLN A 64 7.34 -11.48 -1.46
N ARG A 65 7.44 -12.77 -1.76
CA ARG A 65 7.96 -13.81 -0.88
C ARG A 65 9.34 -14.21 -1.36
N LEU A 66 10.34 -14.09 -0.49
CA LEU A 66 11.65 -14.69 -0.72
C LEU A 66 11.60 -16.18 -0.39
N ILE A 67 12.10 -16.99 -1.32
CA ILE A 67 12.36 -18.42 -1.12
C ILE A 67 13.87 -18.61 -1.27
N PRO A 68 14.62 -18.68 -0.16
CA PRO A 68 16.05 -18.94 -0.22
C PRO A 68 16.28 -20.42 -0.54
N ILE A 69 17.07 -20.67 -1.60
CA ILE A 69 17.51 -22.00 -2.02
C ILE A 69 19.05 -21.97 -1.97
N PRO A 70 19.75 -23.05 -1.56
CA PRO A 70 21.21 -23.05 -1.59
C PRO A 70 21.72 -22.70 -3.00
N GLY A 71 22.39 -21.54 -3.12
CA GLY A 71 22.97 -21.03 -4.37
C GLY A 71 22.11 -20.02 -5.15
N MET A 72 20.84 -19.80 -4.79
CA MET A 72 19.98 -18.82 -5.46
C MET A 72 18.79 -18.37 -4.61
N THR A 73 18.31 -17.14 -4.86
CA THR A 73 17.13 -16.59 -4.18
C THR A 73 16.03 -16.38 -5.21
N ILE A 74 14.88 -17.03 -5.03
CA ILE A 74 13.72 -16.83 -5.91
C ILE A 74 12.75 -15.86 -5.24
N PHE A 75 12.33 -14.84 -6.00
CA PHE A 75 11.28 -13.91 -5.61
C PHE A 75 9.95 -14.39 -6.21
N ALA A 76 9.02 -14.79 -5.37
CA ALA A 76 7.66 -15.15 -5.78
C ALA A 76 6.70 -14.05 -5.35
N SER A 77 6.05 -13.39 -6.30
CA SER A 77 5.01 -12.41 -5.99
C SER A 77 3.69 -13.11 -5.67
N LEU A 78 3.14 -12.87 -4.48
CA LEU A 78 1.84 -13.41 -4.04
C LEU A 78 0.75 -12.34 -3.94
N GLY A 79 1.06 -11.10 -4.34
CA GLY A 79 0.14 -9.98 -4.29
C GLY A 79 -0.90 -9.94 -5.43
N PRO A 80 -1.85 -8.99 -5.35
CA PRO A 80 -2.82 -8.73 -6.42
C PRO A 80 -2.19 -8.24 -7.73
N CYS A 81 -0.89 -7.94 -7.75
CA CYS A 81 -0.13 -7.72 -8.98
C CYS A 81 -0.23 -8.90 -9.97
N THR A 82 -0.40 -10.13 -9.45
CA THR A 82 -0.61 -11.35 -10.26
C THR A 82 -1.89 -11.32 -11.08
N LEU A 83 -2.88 -10.53 -10.66
CA LEU A 83 -4.15 -10.34 -11.37
C LEU A 83 -4.03 -9.34 -12.54
N VAL A 84 -3.01 -8.47 -12.53
CA VAL A 84 -2.80 -7.45 -13.55
C VAL A 84 -1.97 -8.02 -14.70
N SER A 85 -0.74 -8.45 -14.40
CA SER A 85 0.16 -9.10 -15.35
C SER A 85 1.44 -9.55 -14.64
N ALA A 86 2.04 -10.64 -15.11
CA ALA A 86 3.34 -11.09 -14.61
C ALA A 86 4.43 -10.02 -14.80
N SER A 87 4.45 -9.30 -15.93
CA SER A 87 5.43 -8.23 -16.15
C SER A 87 5.29 -7.09 -15.14
N PHE A 88 4.07 -6.76 -14.71
CA PHE A 88 3.82 -5.67 -13.76
C PHE A 88 4.27 -5.99 -12.33
N CYS A 89 4.51 -7.27 -12.03
CA CYS A 89 4.97 -7.68 -10.70
C CYS A 89 6.47 -7.95 -10.60
N TYR A 90 7.18 -8.02 -11.72
CA TYR A 90 8.62 -8.31 -11.77
C TYR A 90 9.45 -7.18 -12.39
N TYR A 91 8.80 -6.16 -12.97
CA TYR A 91 9.44 -4.99 -13.60
C TYR A 91 8.93 -3.70 -12.95
#